data_AF-A0A1V6MYQ4-F1
#
_entry.id   AF-A0A1V6MYQ4-F1
#
_cell.length_a   1.000
_cell.length_b   1.000
_cell.length_c   1.000
_cell.angle_alpha   90.00
_cell.angle_beta   90.00
_cell.angle_gamma   90.00
#
_symmetry.space_group_name_H-M   'P 1'
#
loop_
_entity.id
_entity.type
_entity.pdbx_description
1 polymer ?
#
loop_
_entity_poly.entity_id
_entity_poly.type
_entity_poly.pdbx_seq_one_letter_code
_entity_poly.pdbx_strand_id
1 'polypeptide(L)'
;MDMRRIVAVLAEEAEQQIQDKVWKLASSDRALALETEARLRDVVGPQDVQQALPQIKRLEHLRETLAVLAISLARTHGRLAWFLSGALNALEPVLGWRALPSEGGGTFGTVLPSPEEYLEAEDAVRRLQDALAQITAQSVDPGSVHPDQRANEA
;
A
#
# COMPACT_ATOMS: atom_id res chain seq x y z
N MET A 1 4.60 16.76 7.65
CA MET A 1 4.68 16.38 6.22
C MET A 1 3.43 15.57 5.93
N ASP A 2 2.82 15.81 4.77
CA ASP A 2 1.56 15.18 4.37
C ASP A 2 1.79 13.70 3.96
N MET A 3 1.14 12.76 4.65
CA MET A 3 1.20 11.31 4.44
C MET A 3 0.84 10.94 3.00
N ARG A 4 -0.19 11.58 2.45
CA ARG A 4 -0.63 11.38 1.07
C ARG A 4 0.46 11.77 0.10
N ARG A 5 1.18 12.87 0.38
CA ARG A 5 2.31 13.30 -0.46
C ARG A 5 3.48 12.32 -0.40
N ILE A 6 3.83 11.82 0.79
CA ILE A 6 4.92 10.85 0.94
C ILE A 6 4.58 9.57 0.17
N VAL A 7 3.37 9.04 0.33
CA VAL A 7 2.91 7.87 -0.41
C VAL A 7 2.89 8.10 -1.92
N ALA A 8 2.45 9.27 -2.38
CA ALA A 8 2.46 9.59 -3.81
C ALA A 8 3.87 9.54 -4.40
N VAL A 9 4.86 10.13 -3.70
CA VAL A 9 6.27 10.07 -4.13
C VAL A 9 6.80 8.64 -4.13
N LEU A 10 6.46 7.83 -3.12
CA LEU A 10 6.84 6.41 -3.08
C LEU A 10 6.23 5.60 -4.23
N ALA A 11 4.96 5.86 -4.56
CA ALA A 11 4.27 5.21 -5.66
C ALA A 11 4.89 5.58 -7.01
N GLU A 12 5.17 6.87 -7.23
CA GLU A 12 5.85 7.37 -8.44
C GLU A 12 7.25 6.76 -8.60
N GLU A 13 8.02 6.67 -7.50
CA GLU A 13 9.34 6.03 -7.53
C GLU A 13 9.26 4.54 -7.85
N ALA A 14 8.32 3.82 -7.23
CA ALA A 14 8.10 2.41 -7.49
C ALA A 14 7.76 2.17 -8.97
N GLU A 15 6.82 2.96 -9.51
CA GLU A 15 6.44 2.91 -10.92
C GLU A 15 7.63 3.17 -11.83
N GLN A 16 8.39 4.23 -11.58
CA GLN A 16 9.56 4.59 -12.38
C GLN A 16 10.61 3.47 -12.38
N GLN A 17 10.94 2.90 -11.21
CA GLN A 17 11.91 1.81 -11.13
C GLN A 17 11.46 0.54 -11.88
N ILE A 18 10.15 0.28 -11.94
CA ILE A 18 9.58 -0.83 -12.70
C ILE A 18 9.66 -0.55 -14.20
N GLN A 19 9.24 0.65 -14.63
CA GLN A 19 9.31 1.07 -16.04
C GLN A 19 10.75 1.05 -16.58
N ASP A 20 11.71 1.52 -15.77
CA ASP A 20 13.14 1.51 -16.11
C ASP A 20 13.79 0.12 -16.01
N LYS A 21 13.03 -0.92 -15.65
CA LYS A 21 13.49 -2.31 -15.47
C LYS A 21 14.59 -2.46 -14.41
N VAL A 22 14.75 -1.45 -13.55
CA VAL A 22 15.65 -1.46 -12.39
C VAL A 22 15.09 -2.41 -11.34
N TRP A 23 13.77 -2.37 -11.11
CA TRP A 23 13.05 -3.32 -10.29
C TRP A 23 12.50 -4.48 -11.14
N LYS A 24 13.26 -5.57 -11.20
CA LYS A 24 12.79 -6.83 -11.79
C LYS A 24 11.91 -7.57 -10.77
N LEU A 25 10.60 -7.48 -10.96
CA LEU A 25 9.62 -8.12 -10.09
C LEU A 25 9.63 -9.64 -10.21
N ALA A 26 9.99 -10.33 -9.12
CA ALA A 26 9.84 -11.77 -9.01
C ALA A 26 8.36 -12.17 -8.90
N SER A 27 8.02 -13.38 -9.32
CA SER A 27 6.64 -13.90 -9.21
C SER A 27 6.12 -13.92 -7.77
N SER A 28 7.01 -14.19 -6.81
CA SER A 28 6.71 -14.13 -5.36
C SER A 28 6.36 -12.71 -4.89
N ASP A 29 7.07 -11.70 -5.38
CA ASP A 29 6.83 -10.30 -5.02
C ASP A 29 5.48 -9.84 -5.57
N ARG A 30 5.14 -10.24 -6.81
CA ARG A 30 3.83 -9.94 -7.41
C ARG A 30 2.70 -10.61 -6.64
N ALA A 31 2.86 -11.89 -6.28
CA ALA A 31 1.85 -12.60 -5.50
C ALA A 31 1.64 -11.94 -4.13
N LEU A 32 2.72 -11.55 -3.45
CA LEU A 32 2.63 -10.86 -2.17
C LEU A 32 2.06 -9.44 -2.30
N ALA A 33 2.42 -8.70 -3.36
CA ALA A 33 1.84 -7.39 -3.63
C ALA A 33 0.33 -7.49 -3.85
N LEU A 34 -0.13 -8.48 -4.62
CA LEU A 34 -1.56 -8.75 -4.86
C LEU A 34 -2.29 -9.14 -3.56
N GLU A 35 -1.68 -10.02 -2.74
CA GLU A 35 -2.24 -10.40 -1.45
C GLU A 35 -2.36 -9.19 -0.52
N THR A 36 -1.31 -8.37 -0.44
CA THR A 36 -1.27 -7.16 0.39
C THR A 36 -2.34 -6.18 -0.05
N GLU A 37 -2.42 -5.92 -1.35
CA GLU A 37 -3.38 -5.03 -1.98
C GLU A 37 -4.83 -5.42 -1.66
N ALA A 38 -5.18 -6.70 -1.85
CA ALA A 38 -6.51 -7.21 -1.54
C ALA A 38 -6.86 -7.05 -0.06
N ARG A 39 -5.91 -7.30 0.85
CA ARG A 39 -6.09 -7.14 2.30
C ARG A 39 -6.27 -5.66 2.67
N LEU A 40 -5.53 -4.75 2.03
CA LEU A 40 -5.72 -3.32 2.24
C LEU A 40 -7.09 -2.83 1.78
N ARG A 41 -7.61 -3.32 0.64
CA ARG A 41 -8.97 -3.00 0.17
C ARG A 41 -10.06 -3.53 1.08
N ASP A 42 -9.86 -4.71 1.68
CA ASP A 42 -10.80 -5.30 2.63
C ASP A 42 -10.88 -4.46 3.93
N VAL A 43 -9.72 -4.00 4.42
CA VAL A 43 -9.61 -3.21 5.65
C VAL A 43 -10.10 -1.77 5.45
N VAL A 44 -9.54 -1.06 4.46
CA VAL A 44 -9.97 0.29 4.09
C VAL A 44 -10.87 0.14 2.88
N GLY A 45 -12.14 -0.16 3.19
CA GLY A 45 -13.20 -0.32 2.20
C GLY A 45 -13.51 0.95 1.40
N PRO A 46 -14.64 0.97 0.68
CA PRO A 46 -15.06 2.12 -0.12
C PRO A 46 -15.08 3.42 0.68
N GLN A 47 -14.73 4.54 0.02
CA GLN A 47 -14.55 5.83 0.67
C GLN A 47 -15.78 6.29 1.45
N ASP A 48 -16.97 6.18 0.85
CA ASP A 48 -18.25 6.54 1.45
C ASP A 48 -18.55 5.70 2.69
N VAL A 49 -18.31 4.39 2.62
CA VAL A 49 -18.50 3.46 3.73
C VAL A 49 -17.53 3.78 4.87
N GLN A 50 -16.24 3.96 4.56
CA GLN A 50 -15.20 4.24 5.54
C GLN A 50 -15.44 5.58 6.26
N GLN A 51 -15.85 6.63 5.54
CA GLN A 51 -16.11 7.95 6.12
C GLN A 51 -17.36 7.98 7.00
N ALA A 52 -18.33 7.12 6.75
CA ALA A 52 -19.53 6.98 7.57
C ALA A 52 -19.26 6.28 8.92
N LEU A 53 -18.09 5.67 9.11
CA LEU A 53 -17.76 4.96 10.34
C LEU A 53 -17.48 5.92 11.52
N PRO A 54 -17.76 5.48 12.75
CA PRO A 54 -17.27 6.15 13.95
C PRO A 54 -15.73 6.25 13.94
N GLN A 55 -15.17 7.34 14.48
CA GLN A 55 -13.72 7.61 14.49
C GLN A 55 -12.88 6.46 15.08
N ILE A 56 -13.40 5.76 16.09
CA ILE A 56 -12.74 4.59 16.68
C ILE A 56 -12.57 3.45 15.68
N LYS A 57 -13.57 3.21 14.83
CA LYS A 57 -13.52 2.19 13.77
C LYS A 57 -12.64 2.62 12.61
N ARG A 58 -12.66 3.90 12.24
CA ARG A 58 -11.71 4.44 11.26
C ARG A 58 -10.27 4.25 11.71
N LEU A 59 -9.97 4.53 12.98
CA LEU A 59 -8.65 4.33 13.56
C LEU A 59 -8.25 2.85 13.65
N GLU A 60 -9.19 1.97 13.99
CA GLU A 60 -8.99 0.52 13.99
C GLU A 60 -8.55 0.03 12.61
N HIS A 61 -9.26 0.41 11.54
CA HIS A 61 -8.92 0.03 10.17
C HIS A 61 -7.55 0.59 9.72
N LEU A 62 -7.23 1.85 10.06
CA LEU A 62 -5.91 2.41 9.75
C LEU A 62 -4.77 1.68 10.49
N ARG A 63 -5.01 1.22 11.72
CA ARG A 63 -4.03 0.41 12.47
C ARG A 63 -3.92 -1.01 11.92
N GLU A 64 -5.03 -1.59 11.47
CA GLU A 64 -5.02 -2.88 10.80
C GLU A 64 -4.26 -2.81 9.47
N THR A 65 -4.35 -1.69 8.75
CA THR A 65 -3.51 -1.43 7.57
C THR A 65 -2.01 -1.51 7.90
N LEU A 66 -1.58 -0.87 8.99
CA LEU A 66 -0.19 -0.97 9.45
C LEU A 66 0.20 -2.43 9.75
N ALA A 67 -0.69 -3.21 10.35
CA ALA A 67 -0.44 -4.63 10.61
C ALA A 67 -0.30 -5.44 9.31
N VAL A 68 -1.16 -5.22 8.32
CA VAL A 68 -1.08 -5.85 6.99
C VAL A 68 0.27 -5.53 6.34
N LEU A 69 0.67 -4.25 6.32
CA LEU A 69 1.95 -3.83 5.74
C LEU A 69 3.15 -4.45 6.47
N ALA A 70 3.11 -4.51 7.81
CA ALA A 70 4.18 -5.10 8.61
C ALA A 70 4.32 -6.61 8.37
N ILE A 71 3.21 -7.34 8.27
CA ILE A 71 3.21 -8.77 7.96
C ILE A 71 3.78 -9.02 6.55
N SER A 72 3.37 -8.22 5.57
CA SER A 72 3.89 -8.33 4.21
C SER A 72 5.39 -8.01 4.16
N LEU A 73 5.82 -6.94 4.84
CA LEU A 73 7.24 -6.57 4.94
C LEU A 73 8.08 -7.72 5.52
N ALA A 74 7.60 -8.38 6.58
CA ALA A 74 8.31 -9.51 7.20
C ALA A 74 8.48 -10.72 6.26
N ARG A 75 7.67 -10.82 5.20
CA ARG A 75 7.68 -11.92 4.22
C ARG A 75 8.48 -11.62 2.95
N THR A 76 9.08 -10.42 2.83
CA THR A 76 9.78 -10.02 1.61
C THR A 76 11.12 -9.32 1.90
N HIS A 77 11.92 -9.21 0.85
CA HIS A 77 13.21 -8.54 0.86
C HIS A 77 13.38 -7.69 -0.41
N GLY A 78 14.43 -6.87 -0.47
CA GLY A 78 14.72 -6.04 -1.64
C GLY A 78 13.74 -4.88 -1.82
N ARG A 79 13.43 -4.55 -3.07
CA ARG A 79 12.68 -3.31 -3.40
C ARG A 79 11.23 -3.32 -2.91
N LEU A 80 10.56 -4.48 -2.91
CA LEU A 80 9.22 -4.56 -2.33
C LEU A 80 9.27 -4.27 -0.83
N ALA A 81 10.27 -4.81 -0.12
CA ALA A 81 10.47 -4.50 1.29
C ALA A 81 10.75 -3.01 1.53
N TRP A 82 11.57 -2.37 0.68
CA TRP A 82 11.84 -0.93 0.79
C TRP A 82 10.59 -0.09 0.56
N PHE A 83 9.78 -0.44 -0.46
CA PHE A 83 8.51 0.22 -0.72
C PHE A 83 7.53 0.09 0.47
N LEU A 84 7.34 -1.13 0.98
CA LEU A 84 6.45 -1.38 2.14
C LEU A 84 6.96 -0.70 3.41
N SER A 85 8.27 -0.67 3.63
CA SER A 85 8.87 0.06 4.76
C SER A 85 8.66 1.57 4.63
N GLY A 86 8.77 2.13 3.43
CA GLY A 86 8.46 3.54 3.17
C GLY A 86 7.00 3.86 3.48
N ALA A 87 6.07 2.99 3.06
CA ALA A 87 4.65 3.12 3.36
C ALA A 87 4.35 3.09 4.87
N LEU A 88 4.95 2.14 5.61
CA LEU A 88 4.85 2.07 7.07
C LEU A 88 5.35 3.35 7.74
N ASN A 89 6.50 3.88 7.29
CA ASN A 89 7.04 5.13 7.82
C ASN A 89 6.13 6.32 7.53
N ALA A 90 5.49 6.37 6.36
CA ALA A 90 4.53 7.42 6.03
C ALA A 90 3.29 7.38 6.95
N LEU A 91 2.82 6.18 7.31
CA LEU A 91 1.62 5.97 8.11
C LEU A 91 1.90 5.89 9.63
N GLU A 92 3.16 5.95 10.06
CA GLU A 92 3.57 5.91 11.47
C GLU A 92 2.76 6.84 12.40
N PRO A 93 2.40 8.08 12.00
CA PRO A 93 1.62 8.97 12.86
C PRO A 93 0.31 8.38 13.39
N VAL A 94 -0.32 7.47 12.64
CA VAL A 94 -1.55 6.76 13.02
C VAL A 94 -1.38 5.99 14.34
N LEU A 95 -0.18 5.49 14.64
CA LEU A 95 0.10 4.77 15.89
C LEU A 95 -0.10 5.69 17.10
N GLY A 96 0.25 6.96 16.96
CA GLY A 96 0.08 7.99 17.99
C GLY A 96 -1.34 8.54 18.12
N TRP A 97 -2.31 8.09 17.35
CA TRP A 97 -3.67 8.65 17.41
C TRP A 97 -4.52 8.02 18.52
N ARG A 98 -5.49 8.78 19.04
CA ARG A 98 -6.58 8.27 19.87
C ARG A 98 -7.92 8.68 19.28
N ALA A 99 -8.95 7.87 19.49
CA ALA A 99 -10.29 8.13 18.97
C ALA A 99 -11.22 8.86 19.96
N LEU A 100 -10.80 9.03 21.22
CA LEU A 100 -11.59 9.66 22.27
C LEU A 100 -10.78 10.77 22.97
N PRO A 101 -11.43 11.84 23.45
CA PRO A 101 -10.78 12.82 24.31
C PRO A 101 -10.27 12.19 25.61
N SER A 102 -9.21 12.75 26.18
CA SER A 102 -8.73 12.35 27.50
C SER A 102 -9.50 13.09 28.60
N GLU A 103 -10.17 12.37 29.49
CA GLU A 103 -10.93 12.93 30.62
C GLU A 103 -10.01 13.42 31.78
N GLY A 104 -8.84 14.00 31.47
CA GLY A 104 -7.95 14.62 32.46
C GLY A 104 -6.76 13.79 32.96
N GLY A 105 -6.27 12.83 32.16
CA GLY A 105 -5.07 12.02 32.46
C GLY A 105 -3.99 12.05 31.37
N GLY A 106 -2.84 11.44 31.64
CA GLY A 106 -1.76 11.29 30.67
C GLY A 106 -2.16 10.39 29.50
N THR A 107 -1.87 10.81 28.27
CA THR A 107 -2.34 10.15 27.04
C THR A 107 -1.29 9.28 26.36
N PHE A 108 -0.20 8.94 27.05
CA PHE A 108 0.97 8.25 26.48
C PHE A 108 1.52 8.92 25.21
N GLY A 109 1.45 10.25 25.14
CA GLY A 109 1.88 11.01 23.97
C GLY A 109 0.95 10.91 22.76
N THR A 110 -0.23 10.27 22.90
CA THR A 110 -1.19 10.23 21.81
C THR A 110 -1.81 11.60 21.53
N VAL A 111 -2.39 11.75 20.34
CA VAL A 111 -3.08 12.96 19.86
C VAL A 111 -4.46 12.61 19.32
N LEU A 112 -5.41 13.55 19.42
CA LEU A 112 -6.71 13.41 18.77
C LEU A 112 -6.58 13.96 17.34
N PRO A 113 -6.64 13.11 16.30
CA PRO A 113 -6.54 13.58 14.93
C PRO A 113 -7.80 14.36 14.53
N SER A 114 -7.60 15.34 13.67
CA SER A 114 -8.66 16.05 12.96
C SER A 114 -9.36 15.12 11.95
N PRO A 115 -10.60 15.46 11.54
CA PRO A 115 -11.27 14.73 10.45
C PRO A 115 -10.46 14.71 9.15
N GLU A 116 -9.70 15.76 8.87
CA GLU A 116 -8.84 15.89 7.69
C GLU A 116 -7.65 14.93 7.73
N GLU A 117 -7.01 14.76 8.89
CA GLU A 117 -5.92 13.78 9.06
C GLU A 117 -6.39 12.34 8.82
N TYR A 118 -7.61 11.98 9.25
CA TYR A 118 -8.19 10.67 8.91
C TYR A 118 -8.36 10.50 7.40
N LEU A 119 -8.89 11.53 6.71
CA LEU A 119 -9.08 11.49 5.26
C LEU A 119 -7.75 11.36 4.53
N GLU A 120 -6.75 12.12 4.97
CA GLU A 120 -5.40 12.08 4.43
C GLU A 120 -4.77 10.68 4.54
N ALA A 121 -4.85 10.07 5.74
CA ALA A 121 -4.33 8.71 5.95
C ALA A 121 -5.08 7.67 5.12
N GLU A 122 -6.41 7.74 5.06
CA GLU A 122 -7.22 6.82 4.26
C GLU A 122 -6.94 6.96 2.76
N ASP A 123 -6.77 8.19 2.26
CA ASP A 123 -6.38 8.45 0.88
C ASP A 123 -4.96 7.99 0.56
N ALA A 124 -4.05 8.11 1.52
CA ALA A 124 -2.71 7.54 1.42
C ALA A 124 -2.79 6.01 1.28
N VAL A 125 -3.63 5.33 2.09
CA VAL A 125 -3.83 3.88 1.97
C VAL A 125 -4.42 3.51 0.61
N ARG A 126 -5.40 4.25 0.09
CA ARG A 126 -5.96 4.00 -1.26
C ARG A 126 -4.91 4.14 -2.35
N ARG A 127 -4.04 5.14 -2.26
CA ARG A 127 -2.91 5.28 -3.20
C ARG A 127 -1.92 4.12 -3.11
N LEU A 128 -1.68 3.58 -1.91
CA LEU A 128 -0.88 2.36 -1.75
C LEU A 128 -1.54 1.15 -2.42
N GLN A 129 -2.87 1.00 -2.29
CA GLN A 129 -3.62 -0.06 -2.98
C GLN A 129 -3.44 0.06 -4.50
N ASP A 130 -3.59 1.27 -5.04
CA ASP A 130 -3.41 1.51 -6.49
C ASP A 130 -1.98 1.19 -6.95
N ALA A 131 -0.96 1.62 -6.19
CA ALA A 131 0.44 1.34 -6.51
C ALA A 131 0.73 -0.17 -6.47
N LEU A 132 0.24 -0.90 -5.47
CA LEU A 132 0.38 -2.36 -5.38
C LEU A 132 -0.35 -3.06 -6.54
N ALA A 133 -1.52 -2.58 -6.94
CA ALA A 133 -2.24 -3.11 -8.10
C ALA A 133 -1.48 -2.88 -9.42
N GLN A 134 -0.79 -1.76 -9.58
CA GLN A 134 0.05 -1.51 -10.76
C GLN A 134 1.28 -2.42 -10.80
N ILE A 135 1.90 -2.67 -9.65
CA ILE A 135 3.01 -3.63 -9.49
C ILE A 135 2.59 -5.02 -9.99
N THR A 136 1.34 -5.43 -9.74
CA THR A 136 0.83 -6.74 -10.17
C THR A 136 0.43 -6.78 -11.63
N ALA A 137 -0.14 -5.70 -12.18
CA ALA A 137 -0.68 -5.63 -13.53
C ALA A 137 0.36 -5.75 -14.66
N GLN A 138 1.64 -5.43 -14.42
CA GLN A 138 2.68 -5.51 -15.45
C GLN A 138 3.15 -6.95 -15.72
N SER A 139 2.27 -7.82 -16.19
CA SER A 139 2.62 -9.12 -16.76
C SER A 139 1.82 -9.41 -18.02
N VAL A 140 2.20 -8.77 -19.14
CA VAL A 140 1.83 -9.25 -20.47
C VAL A 140 3.01 -9.00 -21.42
N ASP A 141 3.93 -9.97 -21.51
CA ASP A 141 4.52 -10.31 -22.81
C ASP A 141 4.34 -11.82 -23.07
N PRO A 142 3.18 -12.23 -23.60
CA PRO A 142 2.97 -13.51 -24.25
C PRO A 142 3.21 -13.33 -25.76
N GLY A 143 4.45 -13.05 -26.18
CA GLY A 143 4.67 -12.54 -27.54
C GLY A 143 6.05 -12.72 -28.14
N SER A 144 6.81 -13.76 -27.78
CA SER A 144 7.96 -14.20 -28.59
C SER A 144 7.77 -15.64 -29.09
N VAL A 145 6.65 -15.88 -29.77
CA VAL A 145 6.57 -16.98 -30.73
C VAL A 145 7.17 -16.46 -32.03
N HIS A 146 8.38 -16.89 -32.34
CA HIS A 146 9.00 -16.67 -33.64
C HIS A 146 8.48 -17.77 -34.59
N PRO A 147 7.64 -17.48 -35.60
CA PRO A 147 7.25 -18.48 -36.57
C PRO A 147 8.26 -18.43 -37.71
N ASP A 148 9.39 -19.13 -37.55
CA ASP A 148 10.29 -19.43 -38.67
C ASP A 148 10.89 -20.82 -38.48
N GLN A 149 10.06 -21.84 -38.62
CA GLN A 149 10.53 -23.19 -38.91
C GLN A 149 9.83 -23.71 -40.18
N ARG A 150 10.32 -23.14 -41.28
CA ARG A 150 10.54 -23.76 -42.60
C ARG A 150 9.62 -24.94 -42.94
N ALA A 151 8.67 -24.64 -43.82
CA ALA A 151 8.28 -25.55 -44.87
C ALA A 151 9.53 -25.91 -45.70
N ASN A 152 10.03 -27.13 -45.56
CA ASN A 152 10.70 -27.85 -46.63
C ASN A 152 10.82 -29.32 -46.23
N GLU A 153 9.96 -30.16 -46.80
CA GLU A 153 10.28 -31.53 -47.25
C GLU A 153 9.09 -32.02 -48.06
N ALA A 154 9.23 -31.88 -49.38
CA ALA A 154 8.48 -32.58 -50.41
C ALA A 154 9.43 -33.58 -51.07
#